data_AF-A0A7J6VDR2-F1
#
_entry.id   AF-A0A7J6VDR2-F1
#
_cell.length_a   1.000
_cell.length_b   1.000
_cell.length_c   1.000
_cell.angle_alpha   90.00
_cell.angle_beta   90.00
_cell.angle_gamma   90.00
#
_symmetry.space_group_name_H-M   'P 1'
#
loop_
_entity.id
_entity.type
_entity.pdbx_description
1 polymer ?
#
loop_
_entity_poly.entity_id
_entity_poly.type
_entity_poly.pdbx_seq_one_letter_code
_entity_poly.pdbx_strand_id
1 'polypeptide(L)'
;MNPGNFGRNIARLYRERQVVYRQRQVVWNETMDTLLMNSLLYFSSGSEPPLVRLGFAYDHVATCIRHSTDVVVSLEEIARRLSYFRRKYKLVKELCEVFGCYFDSSTLKVVGTDEVWAEVDSLVPGKYVEIRDVCQPTYLPMCDIEVSYSLRR
;
A
#
# COMPACT_ATOMS: atom_id res chain seq x y z
N MET A 1 -26.75 -11.74 -0.04
CA MET A 1 -25.57 -11.61 -0.95
C MET A 1 -24.30 -11.82 -0.14
N ASN A 2 -23.45 -12.75 -0.55
CA ASN A 2 -22.30 -13.23 0.24
C ASN A 2 -21.06 -12.33 -0.04
N PRO A 3 -20.48 -11.63 0.95
CA PRO A 3 -19.42 -10.63 0.75
C PRO A 3 -18.08 -11.21 0.25
N GLY A 4 -17.87 -12.53 0.37
CA GLY A 4 -16.63 -13.20 -0.08
C GLY A 4 -16.44 -13.34 -1.61
N ASN A 5 -17.45 -12.99 -2.41
CA ASN A 5 -17.42 -13.13 -3.88
C ASN A 5 -17.10 -11.82 -4.64
N PHE A 6 -17.09 -10.66 -3.97
CA PHE A 6 -16.95 -9.37 -4.64
C PHE A 6 -15.50 -9.09 -5.07
N GLY A 7 -14.52 -9.41 -4.20
CA GLY A 7 -13.10 -9.25 -4.52
C GLY A 7 -12.60 -10.15 -5.66
N ARG A 8 -13.20 -11.34 -5.82
CA ARG A 8 -12.85 -12.27 -6.91
C ARG A 8 -13.38 -11.84 -8.28
N ASN A 9 -14.50 -11.12 -8.32
CA ASN A 9 -15.12 -10.65 -9.56
C ASN A 9 -14.39 -9.45 -10.16
N ILE A 10 -13.88 -8.53 -9.34
CA ILE A 10 -13.09 -7.38 -9.81
C ILE A 10 -11.80 -7.88 -10.48
N ALA A 11 -11.06 -8.78 -9.82
CA ALA A 11 -9.85 -9.39 -10.37
C ALA A 11 -10.07 -10.23 -11.64
N ARG A 12 -11.32 -10.54 -11.99
CA ARG A 12 -11.71 -11.24 -13.22
C ARG A 12 -12.06 -10.25 -14.34
N LEU A 13 -12.86 -9.22 -14.04
CA LEU A 13 -13.23 -8.17 -15.00
C LEU A 13 -12.01 -7.38 -15.52
N TYR A 14 -10.96 -7.23 -14.72
CA TYR A 14 -9.70 -6.61 -15.18
C TYR A 14 -8.75 -7.59 -15.89
N ARG A 15 -8.86 -8.90 -15.61
CA ARG A 15 -8.06 -9.95 -16.27
C ARG A 15 -8.43 -10.13 -17.74
N GLU A 16 -9.71 -9.96 -18.04
CA GLU A 16 -10.27 -10.08 -19.39
C GLU A 16 -9.83 -8.93 -20.33
N ARG A 17 -9.18 -7.87 -19.81
CA ARG A 17 -8.68 -6.72 -20.58
C ARG A 17 -7.18 -6.75 -20.93
N GLN A 18 -6.40 -7.74 -20.52
CA GLN A 18 -4.94 -7.73 -20.73
C GLN A 18 -4.47 -8.74 -21.79
N VAL A 19 -3.78 -8.23 -22.81
CA VAL A 19 -2.95 -9.01 -23.73
C VAL A 19 -1.74 -9.53 -22.94
N VAL A 20 -1.61 -10.86 -22.87
CA VAL A 20 -0.62 -11.56 -22.07
C VAL A 20 0.79 -11.36 -22.64
N TYR A 21 1.54 -10.43 -22.07
CA TYR A 21 3.00 -10.46 -22.14
C TYR A 21 3.53 -11.08 -20.85
N ARG A 22 4.20 -12.22 -20.96
CA ARG A 22 5.06 -12.76 -19.88
C ARG A 22 6.23 -11.79 -19.67
N GLN A 23 6.02 -10.72 -18.91
CA GLN A 23 7.09 -9.79 -18.55
C GLN A 23 7.74 -10.20 -17.24
N ARG A 24 9.08 -10.04 -17.16
CA ARG A 24 9.83 -10.06 -15.90
C ARG A 24 9.09 -9.17 -14.90
N GLN A 25 8.97 -9.62 -13.65
CA GLN A 25 8.34 -8.83 -12.59
C GLN A 25 8.96 -7.43 -12.56
N VAL A 26 8.12 -6.40 -12.64
CA VAL A 26 8.54 -5.01 -12.49
C VAL A 26 9.28 -4.84 -11.15
N VAL A 27 10.49 -4.30 -11.22
CA VAL A 27 11.26 -3.90 -10.04
C VAL A 27 10.84 -2.48 -9.67
N TRP A 28 10.16 -2.34 -8.54
CA TRP A 28 9.69 -1.05 -8.04
C TRP A 28 10.83 -0.26 -7.40
N ASN A 29 10.91 1.02 -7.72
CA ASN A 29 11.83 1.98 -7.09
C ASN A 29 11.04 3.05 -6.32
N GLU A 30 11.78 3.89 -5.58
CA GLU A 30 11.18 4.95 -4.75
C GLU A 30 10.37 5.96 -5.57
N THR A 31 10.81 6.33 -6.77
CA THR A 31 10.07 7.24 -7.65
C THR A 31 8.70 6.67 -8.00
N MET A 32 8.63 5.39 -8.37
CA MET A 32 7.36 4.71 -8.68
C MET A 32 6.46 4.60 -7.46
N ASP A 33 7.04 4.35 -6.27
CA ASP A 33 6.29 4.31 -5.02
C ASP A 33 5.71 5.68 -4.66
N THR A 34 6.47 6.76 -4.83
CA THR A 34 5.98 8.12 -4.66
C THR A 34 4.85 8.45 -5.64
N LEU A 35 4.98 8.06 -6.91
CA LEU A 35 3.93 8.25 -7.91
C LEU A 35 2.66 7.48 -7.57
N LEU A 36 2.80 6.26 -7.05
CA LEU A 36 1.68 5.47 -6.55
C LEU A 36 0.97 6.18 -5.40
N MET A 37 1.70 6.59 -4.35
CA MET A 37 1.12 7.26 -3.19
C MET A 37 0.45 8.58 -3.56
N ASN A 38 1.12 9.42 -4.34
CA ASN A 38 0.60 10.74 -4.72
C ASN A 38 -0.66 10.62 -5.58
N SER A 39 -0.70 9.65 -6.50
CA SER A 39 -1.89 9.43 -7.32
C SER A 39 -3.06 8.95 -6.46
N LEU A 40 -2.82 8.01 -5.53
CA LEU A 40 -3.87 7.56 -4.61
C LEU A 40 -4.38 8.71 -3.73
N LEU A 41 -3.50 9.56 -3.20
CA LEU A 41 -3.89 10.74 -2.43
C LEU A 41 -4.67 11.75 -3.27
N TYR A 42 -4.24 12.01 -4.51
CA TYR A 42 -4.92 12.95 -5.40
C TYR A 42 -6.37 12.53 -5.68
N PHE A 43 -6.59 11.23 -5.94
CA PHE A 43 -7.93 10.68 -6.17
C PHE A 43 -8.64 10.21 -4.89
N SER A 44 -8.06 10.46 -3.71
CA SER A 44 -8.63 10.00 -2.44
C SER A 44 -9.95 10.70 -2.11
N SER A 45 -10.06 11.97 -2.50
CA SER A 45 -11.25 12.80 -2.35
C SER A 45 -12.04 12.87 -3.66
N GLY A 46 -13.36 12.91 -3.57
CA GLY A 46 -14.24 13.03 -4.73
C GLY A 46 -15.64 12.47 -4.47
N SER A 47 -16.62 12.92 -5.26
CA SER A 47 -18.01 12.46 -5.20
C SER A 47 -18.20 11.02 -5.70
N GLU A 48 -17.27 10.54 -6.53
CA GLU A 48 -17.34 9.22 -7.13
C GLU A 48 -17.17 8.11 -6.09
N PRO A 49 -17.73 6.90 -6.31
CA PRO A 49 -17.51 5.77 -5.41
C PRO A 49 -16.02 5.39 -5.25
N PRO A 50 -15.57 4.89 -4.08
CA PRO A 50 -14.16 4.58 -3.83
C PRO A 50 -13.50 3.65 -4.86
N LEU A 51 -14.24 2.66 -5.38
CA LEU A 51 -13.73 1.74 -6.40
C LEU A 51 -13.48 2.44 -7.74
N VAL A 52 -14.33 3.39 -8.11
CA VAL A 52 -14.17 4.19 -9.34
C VAL A 52 -12.96 5.09 -9.19
N ARG A 53 -12.83 5.79 -8.05
CA ARG A 53 -11.65 6.62 -7.74
C ARG A 53 -10.35 5.81 -7.75
N LEU A 54 -10.38 4.57 -7.25
CA LEU A 54 -9.21 3.68 -7.26
C LEU A 54 -8.82 3.30 -8.69
N GLY A 55 -9.80 3.06 -9.57
CA GLY A 55 -9.56 2.85 -11.00
C GLY A 55 -8.85 4.05 -11.65
N PHE A 56 -9.36 5.27 -11.43
CA PHE A 56 -8.72 6.50 -11.92
C PHE A 56 -7.30 6.68 -11.38
N ALA A 57 -7.09 6.39 -10.09
CA ALA A 57 -5.76 6.43 -9.51
C ALA A 57 -4.80 5.45 -10.20
N TYR A 58 -5.24 4.22 -10.49
CA TYR A 58 -4.37 3.24 -11.12
C TYR A 58 -4.02 3.60 -12.57
N ASP A 59 -5.00 4.08 -13.34
CA ASP A 59 -4.77 4.53 -14.72
C ASP A 59 -3.80 5.71 -14.75
N HIS A 60 -3.95 6.64 -13.79
CA HIS A 60 -3.02 7.75 -13.60
C HIS A 60 -1.61 7.29 -13.22
N VAL A 61 -1.48 6.35 -12.27
CA VAL A 61 -0.19 5.77 -11.88
C VAL A 61 0.52 5.12 -13.05
N ALA A 62 -0.18 4.29 -13.83
CA ALA A 62 0.39 3.63 -14.99
C ALA A 62 0.92 4.64 -16.02
N THR A 63 0.16 5.72 -16.24
CA THR A 63 0.54 6.83 -17.12
C THR A 63 1.77 7.57 -16.60
N CYS A 64 1.77 7.98 -15.33
CA CYS A 64 2.88 8.70 -14.73
C CYS A 64 4.18 7.88 -14.68
N ILE A 65 4.09 6.60 -14.32
CA ILE A 65 5.27 5.70 -14.28
C ILE A 65 5.85 5.55 -15.67
N ARG A 66 5.02 5.31 -16.69
CA ARG A 66 5.48 5.22 -18.08
C ARG A 66 6.18 6.50 -18.53
N HIS A 67 5.61 7.66 -18.24
CA HIS A 67 6.22 8.94 -18.65
C HIS A 67 7.51 9.28 -17.90
N SER A 68 7.63 8.89 -16.63
CA SER A 68 8.77 9.27 -15.78
C SER A 68 9.93 8.28 -15.79
N THR A 69 9.67 7.00 -16.08
CA THR A 69 10.65 5.92 -15.95
C THR A 69 10.80 5.05 -17.20
N ASP A 70 9.97 5.27 -18.23
CA ASP A 70 9.84 4.41 -19.43
C ASP A 70 9.45 2.95 -19.13
N VAL A 71 9.04 2.66 -17.88
CA VAL A 71 8.53 1.36 -17.46
C VAL A 71 7.03 1.29 -17.71
N VAL A 72 6.57 0.22 -18.36
CA VAL A 72 5.15 -0.09 -18.46
C VAL A 72 4.77 -1.00 -17.31
N VAL A 73 3.82 -0.56 -16.49
CA VAL A 73 3.26 -1.34 -15.38
C VAL A 73 1.83 -1.74 -15.68
N SER A 74 1.49 -2.99 -15.36
CA SER A 74 0.13 -3.48 -15.39
C SER A 74 -0.65 -3.04 -14.15
N LEU A 75 -1.98 -2.97 -14.26
CA LEU A 75 -2.86 -2.73 -13.10
C LEU A 75 -2.68 -3.79 -12.00
N GLU A 76 -2.35 -5.03 -12.38
CA GLU A 76 -2.07 -6.10 -11.42
C GLU A 76 -0.78 -5.83 -10.63
N GLU A 77 0.26 -5.32 -11.28
CA GLU A 77 1.50 -4.93 -10.59
C GLU A 77 1.29 -3.77 -9.63
N ILE A 78 0.50 -2.77 -10.03
CA ILE A 78 0.09 -1.66 -9.15
C ILE A 78 -0.69 -2.20 -7.95
N ALA A 79 -1.68 -3.07 -8.18
CA ALA A 79 -2.48 -3.67 -7.11
C ALA A 79 -1.63 -4.51 -6.13
N ARG A 80 -0.65 -5.26 -6.65
CA ARG A 80 0.29 -6.04 -5.85
C ARG A 80 1.17 -5.14 -5.00
N ARG A 81 1.65 -4.03 -5.55
CA ARG A 81 2.46 -3.06 -4.82
C ARG A 81 1.66 -2.33 -3.74
N LEU A 82 0.43 -1.91 -4.04
CA LEU A 82 -0.46 -1.34 -3.02
C LEU A 82 -0.75 -2.34 -1.90
N SER A 83 -0.96 -3.62 -2.24
CA SER A 83 -1.16 -4.68 -1.24
C SER A 83 0.07 -4.88 -0.35
N TYR A 84 1.27 -4.72 -0.89
CA TYR A 84 2.51 -4.69 -0.10
C TYR A 84 2.52 -3.53 0.89
N PHE A 85 2.20 -2.31 0.45
CA PHE A 85 2.13 -1.15 1.36
C PHE A 85 1.04 -1.27 2.42
N ARG A 86 -0.11 -1.84 2.10
CA ARG A 86 -1.17 -2.17 3.08
C ARG A 86 -0.70 -3.13 4.16
N ARG A 87 0.12 -4.13 3.81
CA ARG A 87 0.71 -5.04 4.81
C ARG A 87 1.66 -4.28 5.74
N LYS A 88 2.57 -3.48 5.19
CA LYS A 88 3.49 -2.67 6.01
C LYS A 88 2.77 -1.68 6.90
N TYR A 89 1.76 -0.99 6.38
CA TYR A 89 0.89 -0.11 7.16
C TYR A 89 0.25 -0.84 8.34
N LYS A 90 -0.31 -2.04 8.11
CA LYS A 90 -0.90 -2.85 9.18
C LYS A 90 0.12 -3.24 10.25
N LEU A 91 1.35 -3.58 9.86
CA LEU A 91 2.42 -3.89 10.82
C LEU A 91 2.79 -2.69 11.69
N VAL A 92 2.96 -1.51 11.10
CA VAL A 92 3.22 -0.28 11.86
C VAL A 92 2.05 0.05 12.78
N LYS A 93 0.82 -0.05 12.26
CA LYS A 93 -0.40 0.20 13.05
C LYS A 93 -0.50 -0.76 14.24
N GLU A 94 -0.24 -2.04 14.04
CA GLU A 94 -0.23 -3.05 15.09
C GLU A 94 0.84 -2.77 16.15
N LEU A 95 2.06 -2.39 15.75
CA LEU A 95 3.11 -1.97 16.68
C LEU A 95 2.66 -0.80 17.56
N CYS A 96 2.01 0.20 16.96
CA CYS A 96 1.55 1.36 17.70
C CYS A 96 0.35 1.05 18.62
N GLU A 97 -0.64 0.31 18.14
CA GLU A 97 -1.89 0.05 18.88
C GLU A 97 -1.75 -1.05 19.95
N VAL A 98 -0.92 -2.07 19.71
CA VAL A 98 -0.79 -3.23 20.60
C VAL A 98 0.39 -3.11 21.54
N PHE A 99 1.55 -2.68 21.02
CA PHE A 99 2.81 -2.69 21.77
C PHE A 99 3.19 -1.30 22.32
N GLY A 100 2.39 -0.28 22.06
CA GLY A 100 2.64 1.07 22.55
C GLY A 100 3.81 1.79 21.88
N CYS A 101 4.28 1.30 20.73
CA CYS A 101 5.20 2.06 19.90
C CYS A 101 4.52 3.35 19.38
N TYR A 102 5.30 4.27 18.85
CA TYR A 102 4.77 5.40 18.09
C TYR A 102 5.51 5.57 16.77
N PHE A 103 4.84 6.20 15.82
CA PHE A 103 5.47 6.57 14.55
C PHE A 103 6.02 7.99 14.67
N ASP A 104 7.34 8.14 14.57
CA ASP A 104 8.00 9.43 14.51
C ASP A 104 7.94 9.97 13.08
N SER A 105 7.17 11.03 12.86
CA SER A 105 7.00 11.66 11.55
C SER A 105 8.25 12.39 11.06
N SER A 106 9.18 12.74 11.96
CA SER A 106 10.42 13.44 11.59
C SER A 106 11.46 12.48 11.00
N THR A 107 11.61 11.30 11.60
CA THR A 107 12.52 10.26 11.11
C THR A 107 11.85 9.23 10.20
N LEU A 108 10.51 9.26 10.11
CA LEU A 108 9.66 8.33 9.39
C LEU A 108 9.85 6.87 9.86
N LYS A 109 10.07 6.67 11.17
CA LYS A 109 10.35 5.36 11.77
C LYS A 109 9.38 5.02 12.90
N VAL A 110 9.30 3.73 13.20
CA VAL A 110 8.63 3.26 14.42
C VAL A 110 9.62 3.35 15.57
N VAL A 111 9.21 4.02 16.64
CA VAL A 111 10.02 4.21 17.85
C VAL A 111 9.33 3.50 19.01
N GLY A 112 10.14 2.77 19.78
CA GLY A 112 9.76 2.06 21.00
C GLY A 112 10.96 1.98 21.93
N THR A 113 10.75 1.78 23.22
CA THR A 113 11.85 1.58 24.18
C THR A 113 12.46 0.19 24.00
N ASP A 114 13.64 -0.04 24.59
CA ASP A 114 14.30 -1.35 24.53
C ASP A 114 13.43 -2.45 25.17
N GLU A 115 12.67 -2.11 26.22
CA GLU A 115 11.72 -3.02 26.86
C GLU A 115 10.57 -3.41 25.91
N VAL A 116 10.01 -2.43 25.19
CA VAL A 116 8.94 -2.68 24.21
C VAL A 116 9.45 -3.60 23.10
N TRP A 117 10.65 -3.36 22.58
CA TRP A 117 11.23 -4.22 21.56
C TRP A 117 11.54 -5.62 22.07
N ALA A 118 12.03 -5.75 23.31
CA ALA A 118 12.25 -7.06 23.94
C ALA A 118 10.94 -7.83 24.10
N GLU A 119 9.85 -7.17 24.48
CA GLU A 119 8.52 -7.77 24.55
C GLU A 119 8.02 -8.22 23.18
N VAL A 120 8.09 -7.34 22.17
CA VAL A 120 7.72 -7.64 20.78
C VAL A 120 8.47 -8.87 20.26
N ASP A 121 9.80 -8.90 20.43
CA ASP A 121 10.65 -10.00 19.96
C ASP A 121 10.36 -11.31 20.70
N SER A 122 9.89 -11.24 21.96
CA SER A 122 9.49 -12.43 22.72
C SER A 122 8.14 -13.02 22.28
N LEU A 123 7.18 -12.16 21.90
CA LEU A 123 5.82 -12.58 21.55
C LEU A 123 5.70 -12.99 20.08
N VAL A 124 6.34 -12.25 19.17
CA VAL A 124 6.27 -12.49 17.73
C VAL A 124 7.64 -12.36 17.06
N PRO A 125 8.56 -13.32 17.32
CA PRO A 125 9.93 -13.27 16.82
C PRO A 125 10.00 -13.05 15.31
N GLY A 126 10.77 -12.06 14.87
CA GLY A 126 11.07 -11.81 13.46
C GLY A 126 9.97 -11.13 12.65
N LYS A 127 8.75 -10.95 13.19
CA LYS A 127 7.61 -10.41 12.44
C LYS A 127 7.81 -8.97 11.97
N TYR A 128 8.47 -8.14 12.76
CA TYR A 128 8.57 -6.69 12.54
C TYR A 128 9.96 -6.20 12.11
N VAL A 129 10.88 -7.12 11.80
CA VAL A 129 12.27 -6.80 11.43
C VAL A 129 12.32 -5.85 10.23
N GLU A 130 11.41 -6.00 9.27
CA GLU A 130 11.33 -5.12 8.08
C GLU A 130 10.78 -3.71 8.37
N ILE A 131 10.29 -3.46 9.58
CA ILE A 131 9.69 -2.19 10.00
C ILE A 131 10.55 -1.45 11.02
N ARG A 132 11.10 -2.16 12.02
CA ARG A 132 11.77 -1.60 13.21
C ARG A 132 12.86 -0.57 12.86
N ASP A 133 13.79 -0.92 11.97
CA ASP A 133 14.98 -0.11 11.71
C ASP A 133 14.94 0.62 10.36
N VAL A 134 13.82 0.53 9.65
CA VAL A 134 13.68 0.99 8.27
C VAL A 134 12.74 2.19 8.20
N CYS A 135 13.14 3.21 7.45
CA CYS A 135 12.28 4.35 7.11
C CYS A 135 11.01 3.88 6.37
N GLN A 136 9.84 4.35 6.80
CA GLN A 136 8.53 4.02 6.24
C GLN A 136 7.87 5.29 5.65
N PRO A 137 8.41 5.85 4.55
CA PRO A 137 7.90 7.09 3.97
C PRO A 137 6.46 6.97 3.49
N THR A 138 6.00 5.75 3.24
CA THR A 138 4.64 5.46 2.79
C THR A 138 3.63 5.33 3.94
N TYR A 139 4.05 5.30 5.21
CA TYR A 139 3.12 5.08 6.32
C TYR A 139 2.09 6.19 6.45
N LEU A 140 2.52 7.45 6.49
CA LEU A 140 1.61 8.60 6.62
C LEU A 140 0.64 8.71 5.44
N PRO A 141 1.09 8.66 4.15
CA PRO A 141 0.17 8.57 3.02
C PRO A 141 -0.84 7.43 3.14
N MET A 142 -0.41 6.27 3.63
CA MET A 142 -1.28 5.11 3.80
C MET A 142 -2.36 5.32 4.87
N CYS A 143 -2.12 6.12 5.91
CA CYS A 143 -3.17 6.51 6.87
C CYS A 143 -4.34 7.20 6.14
N ASP A 144 -4.04 8.18 5.30
CA ASP A 144 -5.05 8.96 4.57
C ASP A 144 -5.73 8.13 3.48
N ILE A 145 -4.96 7.31 2.76
CA ILE A 145 -5.46 6.39 1.73
C ILE A 145 -6.42 5.37 2.35
N GLU A 146 -6.07 4.75 3.48
CA GLU A 146 -6.93 3.76 4.10
C GLU A 146 -8.22 4.40 4.63
N VAL A 147 -8.20 5.62 5.17
CA VAL A 147 -9.43 6.34 5.52
C VAL A 147 -10.31 6.60 4.29
N SER A 148 -9.68 7.03 3.20
CA SER A 148 -10.37 7.51 1.99
C SER A 148 -10.95 6.39 1.13
N TYR A 149 -10.26 5.25 1.06
CA TYR A 149 -10.64 4.09 0.24
C TYR A 149 -11.24 2.93 1.04
N SER A 150 -11.29 3.01 2.37
CA SER A 150 -12.03 2.04 3.16
C SER A 150 -13.51 2.13 2.82
N LEU A 151 -13.98 1.16 2.04
CA LEU A 151 -15.36 0.73 2.08
C LEU A 151 -15.59 0.22 3.50
N ARG A 152 -16.05 1.08 4.42
CA ARG A 152 -16.48 0.64 5.75
C ARG A 152 -17.36 -0.60 5.59
N ARG A 153 -16.85 -1.75 6.02
CA ARG A 153 -17.62 -2.85 6.60
C ARG A 153 -16.73 -3.61 7.56
#